data_AF-A0A958SI70-F1
#
_entry.id   AF-A0A958SI70-F1
#
_cell.length_a   1.000
_cell.length_b   1.000
_cell.length_c   1.000
_cell.angle_alpha   90.00
_cell.angle_beta   90.00
_cell.angle_gamma   90.00
#
_symmetry.space_group_name_H-M   'P 1'
#
loop_
_entity.id
_entity.type
_entity.pdbx_description
1 polymer ?
#
loop_
_entity_poly.entity_id
_entity_poly.type
_entity_poly.pdbx_seq_one_letter_code
_entity_poly.pdbx_strand_id
1 'polypeptide(L)'
;MENFKEYVKMFLELISRPLFEIGGNTITLFSLITAGIIFGGSLLFAKFVGQVVERRLRNLHLDRGVKGSIERFSRYLVIVVGSLISLDTVGVSLQSLTALGAILMVGIGFGLQNITQNFISGIIILIERPIKQGDILQ
;
A
#
# COMPACT_ATOMS: atom_id res chain seq x y z
N MET A 1 6.54 46.33 5.05
CA MET A 1 6.64 44.87 5.28
C MET A 1 5.55 44.32 6.21
N GLU A 2 4.79 45.17 6.92
CA GLU A 2 3.69 44.74 7.82
C GLU A 2 2.42 44.28 7.07
N ASN A 3 2.00 44.99 6.03
CA ASN A 3 0.80 44.63 5.26
C ASN A 3 0.88 43.22 4.65
N PHE A 4 2.07 42.76 4.23
CA PHE A 4 2.24 41.41 3.67
C PHE A 4 1.99 40.32 4.71
N LYS A 5 2.43 40.52 5.96
CA LYS A 5 2.15 39.58 7.06
C LYS A 5 0.67 39.52 7.40
N GLU A 6 -0.04 40.64 7.22
CA GLU A 6 -1.48 40.76 7.47
C GLU A 6 -2.30 40.03 6.41
N TYR A 7 -1.94 40.16 5.12
CA TYR A 7 -2.54 39.34 4.05
C TYR A 7 -2.27 37.85 4.23
N VAL A 8 -1.06 37.48 4.67
CA VAL A 8 -0.73 36.09 4.98
C VAL A 8 -1.56 35.57 6.15
N LYS A 9 -1.73 36.36 7.23
CA LYS A 9 -2.59 36.00 8.36
C LYS A 9 -4.06 35.85 7.96
N MET A 10 -4.61 36.78 7.19
CA MET A 10 -6.00 36.76 6.73
C MET A 10 -6.27 35.57 5.79
N PHE A 11 -5.30 35.23 4.95
CA PHE A 11 -5.36 34.04 4.08
C PHE A 11 -5.26 32.74 4.88
N LEU A 12 -4.38 32.69 5.88
CA LEU A 12 -4.26 31.56 6.80
C LEU A 12 -5.54 31.35 7.62
N GLU A 13 -6.19 32.42 8.08
CA GLU A 13 -7.49 32.35 8.76
C GLU A 13 -8.60 31.87 7.83
N LEU A 14 -8.61 32.28 6.55
CA LEU A 14 -9.59 31.80 5.57
C LEU A 14 -9.45 30.29 5.30
N ILE A 15 -8.21 29.81 5.20
CA ILE A 15 -7.90 28.39 4.94
C ILE A 15 -8.12 27.52 6.18
N SER A 16 -8.02 28.11 7.38
CA SER A 16 -8.20 27.43 8.66
C SER A 16 -9.67 27.32 9.09
N ARG A 17 -10.61 27.89 8.32
CA ARG A 17 -12.02 27.74 8.64
C ARG A 17 -12.43 26.27 8.48
N PRO A 18 -13.17 25.70 9.46
CA PRO A 18 -13.72 24.36 9.34
C PRO A 18 -14.78 24.38 8.23
N LEU A 19 -14.61 23.57 7.19
CA LEU A 19 -15.60 23.45 6.10
C LEU A 19 -16.63 22.35 6.39
N PHE A 20 -16.19 21.23 6.98
CA PHE A 20 -17.04 20.08 7.31
C PHE A 20 -16.45 19.30 8.50
N GLU A 21 -17.29 18.68 9.33
CA GLU A 21 -16.85 17.75 10.37
C GLU A 21 -17.10 16.31 9.89
N ILE A 22 -16.05 15.50 9.82
CA ILE A 22 -16.17 14.06 9.55
C ILE A 22 -15.54 13.32 10.73
N GLY A 23 -16.32 12.46 11.39
CA GLY A 23 -15.83 11.61 12.49
C GLY A 23 -15.35 12.36 13.74
N GLY A 24 -15.78 13.61 13.96
CA GLY A 24 -15.35 14.46 15.08
C GLY A 24 -14.07 15.27 14.82
N ASN A 25 -13.51 15.20 13.61
CA ASN A 25 -12.39 16.04 13.17
C ASN A 25 -12.89 17.13 12.22
N THR A 26 -12.48 18.38 12.47
CA THR A 26 -12.76 19.51 11.60
C THR A 26 -11.92 19.41 10.33
N ILE A 27 -12.53 19.02 9.22
CA ILE A 27 -11.89 19.07 7.91
C ILE A 27 -11.71 20.52 7.53
N THR A 28 -10.45 20.86 7.36
CA THR A 28 -9.97 22.21 7.06
C THR A 28 -9.42 22.21 5.64
N LEU A 29 -9.44 23.34 4.93
CA LEU A 29 -8.83 23.40 3.60
C LEU A 29 -7.35 22.97 3.62
N PHE A 30 -6.66 23.28 4.72
CA PHE A 30 -5.29 22.86 4.99
C PHE A 30 -5.12 21.32 5.02
N SER A 31 -6.06 20.57 5.61
CA SER A 31 -5.95 19.11 5.67
C SER A 31 -6.15 18.47 4.30
N LEU A 32 -7.05 19.01 3.49
CA LEU A 32 -7.24 18.56 2.10
C LEU A 32 -6.01 18.83 1.23
N ILE A 33 -5.38 20.00 1.36
CA ILE A 33 -4.14 20.32 0.64
C ILE A 33 -3.02 19.39 1.09
N THR A 34 -2.87 19.18 2.39
CA THR A 34 -1.83 18.30 2.97
C THR A 34 -2.02 16.86 2.50
N ALA A 35 -3.26 16.35 2.51
CA ALA A 35 -3.62 15.05 1.96
C ALA A 35 -3.25 14.93 0.48
N GLY A 36 -3.61 15.94 -0.32
CA GLY A 36 -3.26 15.99 -1.74
C GLY A 36 -1.75 15.95 -2.00
N ILE A 37 -0.96 16.65 -1.17
CA ILE A 37 0.51 16.63 -1.24
C ILE A 37 1.05 15.25 -0.86
N ILE A 38 0.56 14.64 0.22
CA ILE A 38 0.98 13.31 0.66
C ILE A 38 0.66 12.26 -0.41
N PHE A 39 -0.56 12.29 -0.96
CA PHE A 39 -0.97 11.39 -2.03
C PHE A 39 -0.16 11.62 -3.31
N GLY A 40 0.03 12.88 -3.73
CA GLY A 40 0.87 13.20 -4.89
C GLY A 40 2.33 12.74 -4.69
N GLY A 41 2.88 12.98 -3.50
CA GLY A 41 4.22 12.54 -3.10
C GLY A 41 4.34 11.01 -3.11
N SER A 42 3.32 10.29 -2.65
CA SER A 42 3.31 8.83 -2.65
C SER A 42 3.29 8.25 -4.07
N LEU A 43 2.60 8.88 -5.02
CA LEU A 43 2.63 8.47 -6.43
C LEU A 43 4.02 8.63 -7.06
N LEU A 44 4.72 9.73 -6.74
CA LEU A 44 6.09 9.95 -7.17
C LEU A 44 7.05 8.94 -6.52
N PHE A 45 6.88 8.71 -5.23
CA PHE A 45 7.66 7.72 -4.49
C PHE A 45 7.42 6.30 -5.00
N ALA A 46 6.18 5.95 -5.35
CA ALA A 46 5.85 4.67 -5.96
C ALA A 46 6.60 4.49 -7.29
N LYS A 47 6.61 5.51 -8.16
CA LYS A 47 7.41 5.47 -9.40
C LYS A 47 8.89 5.25 -9.12
N PHE A 48 9.45 5.95 -8.12
CA PHE A 48 10.84 5.77 -7.72
C PHE A 48 11.12 4.34 -7.25
N VAL A 49 10.28 3.79 -6.36
CA VAL A 49 10.39 2.41 -5.87
C VAL A 49 10.31 1.41 -7.03
N GLY A 50 9.36 1.58 -7.95
CA GLY A 50 9.24 0.72 -9.13
C GLY A 50 10.50 0.70 -9.99
N GLN A 51 11.10 1.87 -10.24
CA GLN A 51 12.37 1.96 -10.97
C GLN A 51 13.53 1.28 -10.22
N VAL A 52 13.59 1.43 -8.90
CA VAL A 52 14.60 0.76 -8.08
C VAL A 52 14.43 -0.76 -8.17
N VAL A 53 13.20 -1.25 -8.03
CA VAL A 53 12.88 -2.68 -8.14
C VAL A 53 13.23 -3.20 -9.53
N GLU A 54 12.82 -2.53 -10.60
CA GLU A 54 13.15 -2.92 -11.97
C GLU A 54 14.67 -3.02 -12.19
N ARG A 55 15.43 -2.01 -11.72
CA ARG A 55 16.90 -2.01 -11.81
C ARG A 55 17.53 -3.18 -11.05
N ARG A 56 17.00 -3.53 -9.87
CA ARG A 56 17.48 -4.67 -9.07
C ARG A 56 17.16 -5.99 -9.76
N LEU A 57 15.99 -6.10 -10.38
CA LEU A 57 15.55 -7.32 -11.06
C LEU A 57 16.18 -7.53 -12.43
N ARG A 58 16.73 -6.48 -13.06
CA ARG A 58 17.30 -6.55 -14.41
C ARG A 58 18.31 -7.68 -14.58
N ASN A 59 19.23 -7.83 -13.62
CA ASN A 59 20.33 -8.79 -13.67
C ASN A 59 19.95 -10.19 -13.18
N LEU A 60 18.72 -10.39 -12.69
CA LEU A 60 18.23 -11.71 -12.30
C LEU A 60 17.71 -12.47 -13.54
N HIS A 61 17.96 -13.77 -13.60
CA HIS A 61 17.41 -14.68 -14.62
C HIS A 61 15.93 -14.99 -14.32
N LEU A 62 15.09 -13.97 -14.38
CA LEU A 62 13.63 -14.07 -14.23
C LEU A 62 12.95 -13.71 -15.55
N ASP A 63 11.80 -14.33 -15.79
CA ASP A 63 10.96 -14.00 -16.94
C ASP A 63 10.47 -12.55 -16.88
N ARG A 64 10.27 -11.95 -18.06
CA ARG A 64 9.76 -10.56 -18.19
C ARG A 64 8.43 -10.37 -17.45
N GLY A 65 7.55 -11.38 -17.50
CA GLY A 65 6.28 -11.35 -16.78
C GLY A 65 6.47 -11.26 -15.26
N VAL A 66 7.37 -12.08 -14.69
CA VAL A 66 7.67 -12.08 -13.26
C VAL A 66 8.28 -10.74 -12.83
N LYS A 67 9.25 -10.22 -13.59
CA LYS A 67 9.85 -8.90 -13.30
C LYS A 67 8.82 -7.78 -13.30
N GLY A 68 7.93 -7.76 -14.30
CA GLY A 68 6.85 -6.78 -14.40
C GLY A 68 5.82 -6.90 -13.27
N SER A 69 5.47 -8.12 -12.86
CA SER A 69 4.55 -8.34 -11.75
C SER A 69 5.13 -7.85 -10.42
N ILE A 70 6.41 -8.11 -10.14
CA ILE A 70 7.07 -7.64 -8.91
C ILE A 70 7.18 -6.11 -8.90
N GLU A 71 7.55 -5.48 -10.02
CA GLU A 71 7.59 -4.01 -10.14
C GLU A 71 6.23 -3.39 -9.85
N ARG A 72 5.17 -3.88 -10.50
CA ARG A 72 3.80 -3.36 -10.31
C ARG A 72 3.29 -3.60 -8.90
N PHE A 73 3.52 -4.78 -8.35
CA PHE A 73 3.12 -5.10 -6.98
C PHE A 73 3.77 -4.17 -5.96
N SER A 74 5.08 -3.92 -6.10
CA SER A 74 5.80 -2.98 -5.23
C SER A 74 5.24 -1.56 -5.31
N ARG A 75 4.85 -1.10 -6.50
CA ARG A 75 4.21 0.22 -6.68
C ARG A 75 2.85 0.30 -6.03
N TYR A 76 2.02 -0.73 -6.21
CA TYR A 76 0.69 -0.75 -5.60
C TYR A 76 0.76 -0.75 -4.07
N LEU A 77 1.73 -1.46 -3.46
CA LEU A 77 1.94 -1.39 -2.03
C LEU A 77 2.23 0.04 -1.55
N VAL A 78 3.13 0.76 -2.23
CA VAL A 78 3.46 2.15 -1.88
C VAL A 78 2.25 3.06 -2.04
N ILE A 79 1.49 2.91 -3.13
CA ILE A 79 0.28 3.71 -3.38
C ILE A 79 -0.76 3.45 -2.30
N VAL A 80 -1.03 2.18 -1.94
CA VAL A 80 -2.00 1.83 -0.89
C VAL A 80 -1.61 2.45 0.45
N VAL A 81 -0.34 2.31 0.86
CA VAL A 81 0.14 2.91 2.12
C VAL A 81 0.04 4.43 2.09
N GLY A 82 0.46 5.06 0.98
CA GLY A 82 0.36 6.51 0.82
C GLY A 82 -1.08 7.03 0.83
N SER A 83 -2.02 6.28 0.25
CA SER A 83 -3.45 6.58 0.30
C SER A 83 -4.01 6.50 1.71
N LEU A 84 -3.63 5.47 2.49
CA LEU A 84 -4.05 5.35 3.88
C LEU A 84 -3.56 6.55 4.70
N ILE A 85 -2.27 6.89 4.61
CA ILE A 85 -1.72 8.05 5.31
C ILE A 85 -2.43 9.34 4.87
N SER A 86 -2.68 9.51 3.57
CA SER A 86 -3.42 10.67 3.06
C SER A 86 -4.85 10.76 3.61
N LEU A 87 -5.56 9.64 3.72
CA LEU A 87 -6.94 9.60 4.23
C LEU A 87 -7.00 9.92 5.73
N ASP A 88 -6.03 9.44 6.49
CA ASP A 88 -5.89 9.74 7.92
C ASP A 88 -5.77 11.25 8.17
N THR A 89 -5.00 11.97 7.32
CA THR A 89 -4.87 13.43 7.46
C THR A 89 -6.16 14.21 7.23
N VAL A 90 -7.14 13.64 6.53
CA VAL A 90 -8.47 14.23 6.31
C VAL A 90 -9.45 13.81 7.42
N GLY A 91 -9.01 13.05 8.41
CA GLY A 91 -9.84 12.59 9.53
C GLY A 91 -10.65 11.33 9.22
N VAL A 92 -10.35 10.62 8.12
CA VAL A 92 -10.97 9.31 7.85
C VAL A 92 -10.36 8.29 8.80
N SER A 93 -11.22 7.56 9.53
CA SER A 93 -10.74 6.58 10.50
C SER A 93 -10.04 5.40 9.82
N LEU A 94 -8.73 5.31 10.01
CA LEU A 94 -7.95 4.17 9.54
C LEU A 94 -8.46 2.85 10.14
N GLN A 95 -8.96 2.88 11.38
CA GLN A 95 -9.53 1.70 12.04
C GLN A 95 -10.56 0.97 11.16
N SER A 96 -11.51 1.71 10.58
CA SER A 96 -12.57 1.16 9.73
C SER A 96 -12.00 0.60 8.43
N LEU A 97 -11.06 1.31 7.82
CA LEU A 97 -10.35 0.86 6.60
C LEU A 97 -9.53 -0.41 6.86
N THR A 98 -8.81 -0.49 7.99
CA THR A 98 -8.07 -1.70 8.38
C THR A 98 -9.00 -2.87 8.68
N ALA A 99 -10.19 -2.63 9.25
CA ALA A 99 -11.17 -3.69 9.46
C ALA A 99 -11.65 -4.27 8.11
N LEU A 100 -11.98 -3.40 7.13
CA LEU A 100 -12.32 -3.84 5.78
C LEU A 100 -11.14 -4.54 5.09
N GLY A 101 -9.94 -3.99 5.24
CA GLY A 101 -8.71 -4.59 4.73
C GLY A 101 -8.42 -5.96 5.31
N ALA A 102 -8.71 -6.18 6.60
CA ALA A 102 -8.58 -7.48 7.25
C ALA A 102 -9.54 -8.51 6.64
N ILE A 103 -10.80 -8.13 6.41
CA ILE A 103 -11.77 -9.01 5.74
C ILE A 103 -11.30 -9.37 4.33
N LEU A 104 -10.85 -8.39 3.55
CA LEU A 104 -10.31 -8.61 2.21
C LEU A 104 -9.07 -9.51 2.23
N MET A 105 -8.14 -9.27 3.15
CA MET A 105 -6.92 -10.07 3.29
C MET A 105 -7.22 -11.50 3.69
N VAL A 106 -8.17 -11.72 4.60
CA VAL A 106 -8.67 -13.06 4.95
C VAL A 106 -9.31 -13.73 3.74
N GLY A 107 -10.15 -13.04 2.98
CA GLY A 107 -10.76 -13.56 1.75
C GLY A 107 -9.73 -13.95 0.68
N ILE A 108 -8.71 -13.12 0.48
CA ILE A 108 -7.56 -13.43 -0.39
C ILE A 108 -6.82 -14.66 0.15
N GLY A 109 -6.55 -14.73 1.45
CA GLY A 109 -5.91 -15.89 2.09
C GLY A 109 -6.67 -17.19 1.86
N PHE A 110 -8.00 -17.17 1.97
CA PHE A 110 -8.84 -18.32 1.63
C PHE A 110 -8.77 -18.66 0.14
N GLY A 111 -8.75 -17.67 -0.76
CA GLY A 111 -8.57 -17.91 -2.20
C GLY A 111 -7.21 -18.52 -2.58
N LEU A 112 -6.16 -18.20 -1.82
CA LEU A 112 -4.81 -18.75 -1.99
C LEU A 112 -4.55 -20.02 -1.15
N GLN A 113 -5.57 -20.53 -0.45
CA GLN A 113 -5.42 -21.66 0.47
C GLN A 113 -4.85 -22.90 -0.24
N ASN A 114 -5.39 -23.28 -1.39
CA ASN A 114 -4.95 -24.45 -2.15
C ASN A 114 -3.49 -24.33 -2.61
N ILE A 115 -3.07 -23.15 -3.06
CA ILE A 115 -1.68 -22.89 -3.48
C ILE A 115 -0.74 -23.05 -2.29
N THR A 116 -1.13 -22.51 -1.14
CA THR A 116 -0.36 -22.58 0.10
C THR A 116 -0.25 -24.01 0.60
N GLN A 117 -1.35 -24.78 0.57
CA GLN A 117 -1.37 -26.19 0.93
C GLN A 117 -0.43 -27.00 0.04
N ASN A 118 -0.52 -26.85 -1.29
CA ASN A 118 0.36 -27.56 -2.22
C ASN A 118 1.84 -27.21 -2.02
N PHE A 119 2.14 -25.94 -1.75
CA PHE A 119 3.50 -25.48 -1.46
C PHE A 119 4.06 -26.11 -0.18
N ILE A 120 3.29 -26.08 0.91
CA ILE A 120 3.69 -26.68 2.20
C ILE A 120 3.89 -28.20 2.05
N SER A 121 2.97 -28.90 1.37
CA SER A 121 3.11 -30.32 1.08
C SER A 121 4.39 -30.63 0.31
N GLY A 122 4.75 -29.79 -0.66
CA GLY A 122 6.02 -29.91 -1.39
C GLY A 122 7.24 -29.79 -0.47
N ILE A 123 7.26 -28.82 0.44
CA ILE A 123 8.35 -28.67 1.43
C ILE A 123 8.42 -29.89 2.37
N ILE A 124 7.28 -30.36 2.87
CA ILE A 124 7.22 -31.52 3.77
C ILE A 124 7.81 -32.75 3.09
N ILE A 125 7.43 -33.03 1.84
CA ILE A 125 7.96 -34.17 1.09
C ILE A 125 9.48 -34.09 0.93
N LEU A 126 10.03 -32.89 0.67
CA LEU A 126 11.48 -32.69 0.53
C LEU A 126 12.24 -32.95 1.84
N ILE A 127 11.62 -32.62 2.99
CA ILE A 127 12.22 -32.78 4.32
C ILE A 127 12.07 -34.21 4.82
N GLU A 128 10.85 -34.75 4.82
CA GLU A 128 10.53 -36.05 5.41
C GLU A 128 10.94 -37.22 4.51
N ARG A 129 11.15 -36.97 3.20
CA ARG A 129 11.41 -38.01 2.19
C ARG A 129 10.54 -39.26 2.38
N PRO A 130 9.21 -39.13 2.51
CA PRO A 130 8.33 -40.27 2.81
C PRO A 130 8.26 -41.28 1.65
N ILE A 131 8.78 -40.92 0.47
CA ILE A 131 8.83 -41.74 -0.73
C ILE A 131 10.30 -41.86 -1.14
N LYS A 132 10.84 -43.09 -1.23
CA LYS A 132 12.21 -43.32 -1.72
C LYS A 132 12.18 -43.52 -3.24
N GLN A 133 13.29 -43.19 -3.92
CA GLN A 133 13.43 -43.55 -5.34
C GLN A 133 13.28 -45.07 -5.49
N GLY A 134 12.18 -45.50 -6.12
CA GLY A 134 11.84 -46.92 -6.34
C GLY A 134 10.50 -47.39 -5.78
N ASP A 135 9.80 -46.59 -4.98
CA ASP A 135 8.49 -46.98 -4.46
C ASP A 135 7.40 -46.92 -5.56
N ILE A 136 6.76 -48.06 -5.80
CA ILE A 136 5.63 -48.18 -6.72
C ILE A 136 4.39 -47.67 -5.99
N LEU A 137 3.92 -46.48 -6.34
CA LEU A 137 2.67 -45.92 -5.81
C LEU A 137 1.50 -46.61 -6.53
N GLN A 138 0.61 -47.24 -5.75
CA GLN A 138 -0.69 -47.74 -6.23
C GLN A 138 -1.73 -46.61 -6.31
#